data_AF-A0A920J4J2-F1
#
_entry.id   AF-A0A920J4J2-F1
#
_cell.length_a   1.000
_cell.length_b   1.000
_cell.length_c   1.000
_cell.angle_alpha   90.00
_cell.angle_beta   90.00
_cell.angle_gamma   90.00
#
_symmetry.space_group_name_H-M   'P 1'
#
loop_
_entity.id
_entity.type
_entity.pdbx_description
1 polymer ?
#
loop_
_entity_poly.entity_id
_entity_poly.type
_entity_poly.pdbx_seq_one_letter_code
_entity_poly.pdbx_strand_id
1 'polypeptide(L)'
;MNKNLKALLDKTLTDPRWDLKFIGMQIVIEGLALAAFQTTKETSNCPLLRQLVHYVIRDEARHVTFGINYLTEFLQTLSEEELEERAQFAYEACVVMRRRIINTELPAKWFGISEDEAFELIVNQENQDIFNNLLFNRVMPNLKKIGLLTEKIQPLYDELKLLAFAESDSDFEGRLG
;
A
#
# COMPACT_ATOMS: atom_id res chain seq x y z
N MET A 1 -3.54 15.89 -12.55
CA MET A 1 -3.58 14.46 -12.15
C MET A 1 -2.29 13.81 -12.65
N ASN A 2 -1.47 13.28 -11.75
CA ASN A 2 -0.17 12.68 -12.07
C ASN A 2 -0.36 11.53 -13.09
N LYS A 3 0.30 11.61 -14.26
CA LYS A 3 0.11 10.66 -15.37
C LYS A 3 0.47 9.22 -14.99
N ASN A 4 1.42 9.06 -14.06
CA ASN A 4 1.89 7.77 -13.60
C ASN A 4 0.92 7.16 -12.57
N LEU A 5 0.18 7.99 -11.80
CA LEU A 5 -0.94 7.58 -10.94
C LEU A 5 -2.02 6.85 -11.72
N LYS A 6 -2.43 7.54 -12.78
CA LYS A 6 -3.44 7.06 -13.72
C LYS A 6 -2.99 5.76 -14.39
N ALA A 7 -1.74 5.61 -14.80
CA ALA A 7 -1.28 4.41 -15.51
C ALA A 7 -1.36 3.10 -14.68
N LEU A 8 -0.95 3.09 -13.41
CA LEU A 8 -1.12 1.88 -12.56
C LEU A 8 -2.57 1.65 -12.17
N LEU A 9 -3.32 2.73 -11.86
CA LEU A 9 -4.75 2.61 -11.59
C LEU A 9 -5.47 2.05 -12.81
N ASP A 10 -5.18 2.58 -14.01
CA ASP A 10 -5.72 2.08 -15.27
C ASP A 10 -5.28 0.63 -15.49
N LYS A 11 -4.00 0.26 -15.29
CA LYS A 11 -3.55 -1.14 -15.43
C LYS A 11 -4.25 -2.08 -14.43
N THR A 12 -4.39 -1.66 -13.17
CA THR A 12 -5.04 -2.42 -12.10
C THR A 12 -6.55 -2.55 -12.36
N LEU A 13 -7.21 -1.46 -12.75
CA LEU A 13 -8.67 -1.40 -12.93
C LEU A 13 -9.12 -2.00 -14.27
N THR A 14 -8.26 -1.99 -15.29
CA THR A 14 -8.57 -2.54 -16.62
C THR A 14 -8.19 -4.01 -16.78
N ASP A 15 -7.42 -4.60 -15.86
CA ASP A 15 -7.15 -6.04 -15.90
C ASP A 15 -8.47 -6.82 -15.79
N PRO A 16 -8.74 -7.82 -16.65
CA PRO A 16 -9.98 -8.60 -16.57
C PRO A 16 -10.05 -9.47 -15.31
N ARG A 17 -8.93 -9.76 -14.67
CA ARG A 17 -8.83 -10.63 -13.50
C ARG A 17 -9.23 -9.87 -12.24
N TRP A 18 -10.23 -10.39 -11.54
CA TRP A 18 -10.82 -9.74 -10.38
C TRP A 18 -9.85 -9.72 -9.18
N ASP A 19 -9.00 -10.73 -9.05
CA ASP A 19 -8.05 -10.91 -7.96
C ASP A 19 -6.94 -9.85 -8.01
N LEU A 20 -6.47 -9.46 -9.21
CA LEU A 20 -5.52 -8.36 -9.35
C LEU A 20 -6.12 -7.00 -8.99
N LYS A 21 -7.42 -6.79 -9.26
CA LYS A 21 -8.13 -5.60 -8.78
C LYS A 21 -8.15 -5.57 -7.27
N PHE A 22 -8.41 -6.72 -6.64
CA PHE A 22 -8.47 -6.84 -5.19
C PHE A 22 -7.10 -6.62 -4.54
N ILE A 23 -6.05 -7.20 -5.11
CA ILE A 23 -4.67 -6.97 -4.65
C ILE A 23 -4.31 -5.48 -4.76
N GLY A 24 -4.53 -4.88 -5.93
CA GLY A 24 -4.11 -3.50 -6.16
C GLY A 24 -4.95 -2.46 -5.42
N MET A 25 -6.27 -2.60 -5.40
CA MET A 25 -7.16 -1.62 -4.77
C MET A 25 -7.35 -1.91 -3.28
N GLN A 26 -7.86 -3.08 -2.91
CA GLN A 26 -8.25 -3.38 -1.53
C GLN A 26 -7.06 -3.62 -0.61
N ILE A 27 -6.01 -4.29 -1.08
CA ILE A 27 -4.84 -4.57 -0.22
C ILE A 27 -3.86 -3.41 -0.22
N VAL A 28 -3.48 -2.92 -1.41
CA VAL A 28 -2.46 -1.88 -1.54
C VAL A 28 -3.07 -0.47 -1.39
N ILE A 29 -3.94 -0.01 -2.28
CA ILE A 29 -4.40 1.39 -2.28
C ILE A 29 -5.20 1.75 -1.02
N GLU A 30 -6.22 0.95 -0.68
CA GLU A 30 -7.07 1.19 0.49
C GLU A 30 -6.30 0.98 1.81
N GLY A 31 -5.39 0.00 1.87
CA GLY A 31 -4.48 -0.20 3.00
C GLY A 31 -3.62 1.05 3.30
N LEU A 32 -3.11 1.70 2.25
CA LEU A 32 -2.37 2.96 2.35
C LEU A 32 -3.28 4.13 2.74
N ALA A 33 -4.47 4.22 2.12
CA ALA A 33 -5.44 5.27 2.42
C ALA A 33 -5.86 5.23 3.90
N LEU A 34 -6.10 4.03 4.44
CA LEU A 34 -6.43 3.82 5.84
C LEU A 34 -5.36 4.35 6.79
N ALA A 35 -4.08 4.14 6.49
CA ALA A 35 -3.01 4.65 7.33
C ALA A 35 -2.90 6.20 7.28
N ALA A 36 -3.10 6.79 6.11
CA ALA A 36 -3.17 8.25 5.96
C ALA A 36 -4.39 8.86 6.69
N PHE A 37 -5.55 8.22 6.58
CA PHE A 37 -6.77 8.62 7.29
C PHE A 37 -6.62 8.46 8.81
N GLN A 38 -5.98 7.38 9.28
CA GLN A 38 -5.72 7.20 10.70
C GLN A 38 -4.83 8.34 11.23
N THR A 39 -3.75 8.67 10.52
CA THR A 39 -2.88 9.81 10.86
C THR A 39 -3.65 11.13 10.88
N THR A 40 -4.51 11.37 9.89
CA THR A 40 -5.37 12.56 9.81
C THR A 40 -6.33 12.65 10.99
N LYS A 41 -6.95 11.52 11.37
CA LYS A 41 -7.88 11.45 12.50
C LYS A 41 -7.19 11.72 13.84
N GLU A 42 -5.95 11.26 14.00
CA GLU A 42 -5.16 11.42 15.22
C GLU A 42 -4.61 12.84 15.39
N THR A 43 -4.21 13.48 14.28
CA THR A 43 -3.55 14.79 14.29
C THR A 43 -4.51 15.98 14.14
N SER A 44 -5.73 15.76 13.66
CA SER A 44 -6.69 16.84 13.45
C SER A 44 -7.29 17.36 14.76
N ASN A 45 -7.36 18.69 14.88
CA ASN A 45 -8.06 19.39 15.96
C ASN A 45 -9.54 19.68 15.62
N CYS A 46 -10.01 19.36 14.41
CA CYS A 46 -11.39 19.61 13.99
C CYS A 46 -12.29 18.41 14.32
N PRO A 47 -13.26 18.53 15.25
CA PRO A 47 -14.10 17.39 15.64
C PRO A 47 -14.91 16.80 14.48
N LEU A 48 -15.43 17.65 13.59
CA LEU A 48 -16.19 17.22 12.41
C LEU A 48 -15.32 16.41 11.43
N LEU A 49 -14.09 16.85 11.17
CA LEU A 49 -13.17 16.13 10.30
C LEU A 49 -12.81 14.76 10.88
N ARG A 50 -12.56 14.68 12.19
CA ARG A 50 -12.29 13.40 12.88
C ARG A 50 -13.47 12.43 12.75
N GLN A 51 -14.70 12.91 12.86
CA GLN A 51 -15.91 12.09 12.68
C GLN A 51 -16.06 11.60 11.25
N LEU A 52 -15.90 12.49 10.27
CA LEU A 52 -15.98 12.12 8.85
C LEU A 52 -14.93 11.06 8.50
N VAL A 53 -13.67 11.31 8.85
CA VAL A 53 -12.57 10.39 8.60
C VAL A 53 -12.78 9.05 9.33
N HIS A 54 -13.40 9.06 10.52
CA HIS A 54 -13.74 7.81 11.20
C HIS A 54 -14.71 6.94 10.40
N TYR A 55 -15.74 7.52 9.77
CA TYR A 55 -16.66 6.75 8.95
C TYR A 55 -16.01 6.22 7.67
N VAL A 56 -15.14 7.01 7.03
CA VAL A 56 -14.35 6.55 5.89
C VAL A 56 -13.47 5.37 6.28
N ILE A 57 -12.74 5.46 7.40
CA ILE A 57 -11.90 4.35 7.90
C ILE A 57 -12.73 3.08 8.10
N ARG A 58 -13.94 3.19 8.66
CA ARG A 58 -14.80 2.03 8.87
C ARG A 58 -15.27 1.39 7.56
N ASP A 59 -15.46 2.18 6.52
CA ASP A 59 -15.89 1.68 5.22
C ASP A 59 -14.74 0.97 4.49
N GLU A 60 -13.60 1.65 4.36
CA GLU A 60 -12.43 1.07 3.69
C GLU A 60 -11.89 -0.15 4.44
N ALA A 61 -11.95 -0.18 5.77
CA ALA A 61 -11.60 -1.37 6.55
C ALA A 61 -12.45 -2.59 6.18
N ARG A 62 -13.73 -2.40 5.81
CA ARG A 62 -14.58 -3.50 5.31
C ARG A 62 -14.13 -3.94 3.92
N HIS A 63 -13.83 -3.02 3.02
CA HIS A 63 -13.33 -3.34 1.69
C HIS A 63 -12.02 -4.14 1.75
N VAL A 64 -11.07 -3.72 2.60
CA VAL A 64 -9.83 -4.46 2.86
C VAL A 64 -10.12 -5.84 3.44
N THR A 65 -11.01 -5.95 4.42
CA THR A 65 -11.38 -7.24 5.04
C THR A 65 -12.01 -8.19 4.03
N PHE A 66 -12.90 -7.69 3.17
CA PHE A 66 -13.45 -8.49 2.07
C PHE A 66 -12.35 -8.94 1.11
N GLY A 67 -11.46 -8.02 0.73
CA GLY A 67 -10.29 -8.33 -0.10
C GLY A 67 -9.48 -9.49 0.45
N ILE A 68 -9.11 -9.41 1.74
CA ILE A 68 -8.34 -10.46 2.43
C ILE A 68 -9.08 -11.79 2.41
N ASN A 69 -10.36 -11.83 2.78
CA ASN A 69 -11.11 -13.08 2.88
C ASN A 69 -11.19 -13.81 1.53
N TYR A 70 -11.60 -13.10 0.47
CA TYR A 70 -11.72 -13.70 -0.86
C TYR A 70 -10.36 -14.08 -1.47
N LEU A 71 -9.33 -13.26 -1.29
CA LEU A 71 -7.99 -13.56 -1.81
C LEU A 71 -7.36 -14.74 -1.07
N THR A 72 -7.54 -14.85 0.25
CA THR A 72 -6.96 -15.95 1.03
C THR A 72 -7.40 -17.31 0.51
N GLU A 73 -8.70 -17.47 0.25
CA GLU A 73 -9.25 -18.72 -0.30
C GLU A 73 -8.83 -18.93 -1.77
N PHE A 74 -8.94 -17.88 -2.60
CA PHE A 74 -8.66 -17.99 -4.02
C PHE A 74 -7.20 -18.29 -4.33
N LEU A 75 -6.25 -17.63 -3.66
CA LEU A 75 -4.82 -17.78 -3.91
C LEU A 75 -4.33 -19.21 -3.61
N GLN A 76 -4.99 -19.93 -2.70
CA GLN A 76 -4.71 -21.34 -2.42
C GLN A 76 -5.10 -22.28 -3.57
N THR A 77 -5.93 -21.82 -4.50
CA THR A 77 -6.38 -22.60 -5.66
C THR A 77 -5.47 -22.44 -6.89
N LEU A 78 -4.55 -21.47 -6.85
CA LEU A 78 -3.64 -21.17 -7.95
C LEU A 78 -2.48 -22.14 -8.02
N SER A 79 -1.94 -22.33 -9.23
CA SER A 79 -0.63 -22.94 -9.40
C SER A 79 0.48 -22.05 -8.83
N GLU A 80 1.66 -22.63 -8.59
CA GLU A 80 2.82 -21.88 -8.10
C GLU A 80 3.21 -20.72 -9.03
N GLU A 81 3.15 -20.94 -10.35
CA GLU A 81 3.45 -19.91 -11.35
C GLU A 81 2.45 -18.75 -11.31
N GLU A 82 1.15 -19.05 -11.19
CA GLU A 82 0.11 -18.03 -11.09
C GLU A 82 0.19 -17.25 -9.78
N LEU A 83 0.45 -17.93 -8.66
CA LEU A 83 0.64 -17.30 -7.35
C LEU A 83 1.82 -16.32 -7.38
N GLU A 84 2.93 -16.73 -8.01
CA GLU A 84 4.11 -15.90 -8.16
C GLU A 84 3.83 -14.67 -9.04
N GLU A 85 3.02 -14.81 -10.09
CA GLU A 85 2.55 -13.67 -10.88
C GLU A 85 1.80 -12.63 -10.02
N ARG A 86 0.97 -13.08 -9.07
CA ARG A 86 0.22 -12.21 -8.14
C ARG A 86 1.15 -11.55 -7.13
N ALA A 87 2.12 -12.29 -6.62
CA ALA A 87 3.12 -11.79 -5.69
C ALA A 87 3.97 -10.69 -6.32
N GLN A 88 4.42 -10.91 -7.56
CA GLN A 88 5.13 -9.91 -8.36
C GLN A 88 4.27 -8.67 -8.64
N PHE A 89 3.00 -8.85 -9.00
CA PHE A 89 2.08 -7.74 -9.20
C PHE A 89 1.91 -6.90 -7.93
N ALA A 90 1.74 -7.54 -6.77
CA ALA A 90 1.62 -6.86 -5.48
C ALA A 90 2.87 -6.03 -5.15
N TYR A 91 4.05 -6.57 -5.43
CA TYR A 91 5.33 -5.87 -5.27
C TYR A 91 5.42 -4.63 -6.17
N GLU A 92 5.11 -4.77 -7.46
CA GLU A 92 5.11 -3.65 -8.40
C GLU A 92 4.14 -2.53 -7.97
N ALA A 93 2.95 -2.92 -7.50
CA ALA A 93 1.98 -1.97 -6.96
C ALA A 93 2.54 -1.21 -5.75
N CYS A 94 3.21 -1.90 -4.82
CA CYS A 94 3.86 -1.29 -3.66
C CYS A 94 4.97 -0.31 -4.05
N VAL A 95 5.85 -0.69 -4.98
CA VAL A 95 6.93 0.17 -5.49
C VAL A 95 6.37 1.46 -6.09
N VAL A 96 5.35 1.33 -6.93
CA VAL A 96 4.73 2.50 -7.56
C VAL A 96 4.04 3.40 -6.54
N MET A 97 3.35 2.83 -5.56
CA MET A 97 2.70 3.63 -4.51
C MET A 97 3.70 4.37 -3.64
N ARG A 98 4.83 3.73 -3.29
CA ARG A 98 5.94 4.38 -2.58
C ARG A 98 6.44 5.63 -3.31
N ARG A 99 6.63 5.54 -4.64
CA ARG A 99 7.10 6.67 -5.45
C ARG A 99 6.11 7.83 -5.54
N ARG A 100 4.80 7.57 -5.42
CA ARG A 100 3.75 8.60 -5.59
C ARG A 100 3.53 9.51 -4.40
N ILE A 101 3.66 8.96 -3.20
CA ILE A 101 3.36 9.73 -1.98
C ILE A 101 4.55 10.67 -1.67
N ILE A 102 5.73 10.39 -2.24
CA ILE A 102 6.88 11.31 -2.21
C ILE A 102 6.66 12.41 -3.24
N ASN A 103 6.56 13.64 -2.76
CA ASN A 103 6.45 14.81 -3.61
C ASN A 103 7.82 15.18 -4.20
N THR A 104 8.12 14.67 -5.39
CA THR A 104 9.35 14.91 -6.14
C THR A 104 9.29 16.18 -6.98
N GLU A 105 8.11 16.60 -7.43
CA GLU A 105 7.91 17.72 -8.36
C GLU A 105 8.38 19.07 -7.77
N LEU A 106 8.01 19.35 -6.52
CA LEU A 106 8.36 20.59 -5.85
C LEU A 106 9.89 20.72 -5.63
N PRO A 107 10.57 19.72 -5.03
CA PRO A 107 12.02 19.74 -4.89
C PRO A 107 12.76 19.73 -6.24
N ALA A 108 12.34 18.91 -7.20
CA ALA A 108 12.94 18.88 -8.54
C ALA A 108 12.95 20.28 -9.18
N LYS A 109 11.82 21.00 -9.09
CA LYS A 109 11.68 22.36 -9.59
C LYS A 109 12.53 23.38 -8.81
N TRP A 110 12.60 23.25 -7.49
CA TRP A 110 13.35 24.16 -6.63
C TRP A 110 14.87 24.01 -6.79
N PHE A 111 15.34 22.77 -6.93
CA PHE A 111 16.77 22.45 -7.08
C PHE A 111 17.24 22.38 -8.53
N GLY A 112 16.32 22.41 -9.51
CA GLY A 112 16.67 22.32 -10.93
C GLY A 112 17.20 20.95 -11.35
N ILE A 113 16.76 19.89 -10.67
CA ILE A 113 17.19 18.50 -10.87
C ILE A 113 16.05 17.65 -11.44
N SER A 114 16.35 16.43 -11.87
CA SER A 114 15.33 15.46 -12.28
C SER A 114 14.47 14.99 -11.08
N GLU A 115 13.25 14.51 -11.34
CA GLU A 115 12.42 13.91 -10.29
C GLU A 115 13.04 12.66 -9.66
N ASP A 116 13.85 11.91 -10.42
CA ASP A 116 14.59 10.76 -9.92
C ASP A 116 15.69 11.20 -8.94
N GLU A 117 16.46 12.24 -9.27
CA GLU A 117 17.44 12.82 -8.34
C GLU A 117 16.76 13.43 -7.11
N ALA A 118 15.62 14.09 -7.29
CA ALA A 118 14.83 14.62 -6.17
C ALA A 118 14.31 13.48 -5.26
N PHE A 119 13.87 12.36 -5.85
CA PHE A 119 13.46 11.18 -5.10
C PHE A 119 14.61 10.66 -4.24
N GLU A 120 15.78 10.42 -4.82
CA GLU A 120 16.96 9.93 -4.09
C GLU A 120 17.38 10.89 -2.96
N LEU A 121 17.26 12.21 -3.17
CA LEU A 121 17.55 13.21 -2.15
C LEU A 121 16.53 13.29 -1.02
N ILE A 122 15.26 12.95 -1.26
CA ILE A 122 14.20 12.94 -0.23
C ILE A 122 14.18 11.60 0.53
N VAL A 123 14.63 10.53 -0.14
CA VAL A 123 14.62 9.14 0.32
C VAL A 123 15.91 8.82 1.09
N ASN A 124 16.47 9.81 1.79
CA ASN A 124 17.49 9.64 2.82
C ASN A 124 16.91 8.97 4.08
N GLN A 125 17.78 8.37 4.90
CA GLN A 125 17.40 7.37 5.92
C GLN A 125 16.30 7.84 6.89
N GLU A 126 16.33 9.08 7.39
CA GLU A 126 15.35 9.57 8.38
C GLU A 126 13.94 9.75 7.81
N ASN A 127 13.79 10.17 6.55
CA ASN A 127 12.48 10.36 5.92
C ASN A 127 11.90 9.04 5.41
N GLN A 128 12.75 8.07 5.05
CA GLN A 128 12.31 6.72 4.68
C GLN A 128 11.54 6.05 5.80
N ASP A 129 12.02 6.13 7.05
CA ASP A 129 11.44 5.36 8.14
C ASP A 129 10.04 5.84 8.52
N ILE A 130 9.82 7.15 8.63
CA ILE A 130 8.49 7.71 8.93
C ILE A 130 7.49 7.34 7.83
N PHE A 131 7.94 7.43 6.58
CA PHE A 131 7.10 7.18 5.43
C PHE A 131 6.77 5.69 5.25
N ASN A 132 7.78 4.82 5.36
CA ASN A 132 7.59 3.39 5.31
C ASN A 132 6.71 2.90 6.47
N ASN A 133 6.90 3.45 7.67
CA ASN A 133 6.02 3.22 8.81
C ASN A 133 4.58 3.63 8.50
N LEU A 134 4.36 4.82 7.91
CA LEU A 134 3.01 5.28 7.61
C LEU A 134 2.34 4.43 6.53
N LEU A 135 3.09 3.89 5.57
CA LEU A 135 2.51 3.21 4.41
C LEU A 135 2.40 1.69 4.56
N PHE A 136 3.46 1.05 5.05
CA PHE A 136 3.61 -0.40 4.90
C PHE A 136 3.24 -1.20 6.15
N ASN A 137 3.04 -0.54 7.30
CA ASN A 137 2.50 -1.15 8.53
C ASN A 137 1.11 -1.78 8.35
N ARG A 138 0.38 -1.47 7.27
CA ARG A 138 -0.93 -2.06 6.96
C ARG A 138 -0.89 -3.00 5.77
N VAL A 139 -0.10 -2.66 4.75
CA VAL A 139 -0.03 -3.43 3.51
C VAL A 139 0.75 -4.73 3.71
N MET A 140 1.92 -4.68 4.37
CA MET A 140 2.81 -5.84 4.51
C MET A 140 2.19 -6.99 5.33
N PRO A 141 1.53 -6.75 6.47
CA PRO A 141 0.83 -7.81 7.20
C PRO A 141 -0.27 -8.46 6.37
N ASN A 142 -1.02 -7.67 5.60
CA ASN A 142 -2.09 -8.19 4.77
C ASN A 142 -1.54 -9.05 3.61
N LEU A 143 -0.46 -8.61 2.96
CA LEU A 143 0.24 -9.41 1.93
C LEU A 143 0.78 -10.73 2.50
N LYS A 144 1.32 -10.71 3.72
CA LYS A 144 1.72 -11.93 4.44
C LYS A 144 0.52 -12.84 4.69
N LYS A 145 -0.58 -12.29 5.22
CA LYS A 145 -1.81 -13.02 5.57
C LYS A 145 -2.42 -13.73 4.36
N ILE A 146 -2.43 -13.10 3.19
CA ILE A 146 -2.97 -13.69 1.96
C ILE A 146 -1.96 -14.56 1.20
N GLY A 147 -0.72 -14.70 1.68
CA GLY A 147 0.28 -15.60 1.08
C GLY A 147 1.06 -15.04 -0.10
N LEU A 148 1.10 -13.71 -0.30
CA LEU A 148 1.83 -13.07 -1.41
C LEU A 148 3.27 -12.66 -1.06
N LEU A 149 3.75 -12.94 0.16
CA LEU A 149 5.17 -12.84 0.50
C LEU A 149 5.89 -14.16 0.22
N THR A 150 5.99 -14.53 -1.06
CA THR A 150 6.68 -15.77 -1.49
C THR A 150 8.18 -15.67 -1.27
N GLU A 151 8.88 -16.81 -1.23
CA GLU A 151 10.34 -16.86 -1.05
C GLU A 151 11.10 -16.05 -2.12
N LYS A 152 10.55 -15.97 -3.34
CA LYS A 152 11.14 -15.22 -4.46
C LYS A 152 10.95 -13.72 -4.33
N ILE A 153 9.84 -13.28 -3.76
CA ILE A 153 9.49 -11.85 -3.65
C ILE A 153 9.97 -11.22 -2.34
N GLN A 154 10.10 -11.99 -1.25
CA GLN A 154 10.59 -11.47 0.03
C GLN A 154 11.92 -10.69 -0.07
N PRO A 155 12.95 -11.15 -0.81
CA PRO A 155 14.18 -10.39 -0.99
C PRO A 155 13.96 -8.99 -1.61
N LEU A 156 13.00 -8.86 -2.54
CA LEU A 156 12.68 -7.58 -3.17
C LEU A 156 12.10 -6.58 -2.16
N TYR A 157 11.26 -7.04 -1.23
CA TYR A 157 10.76 -6.19 -0.14
C TYR A 157 11.85 -5.87 0.90
N ASP A 158 12.80 -6.78 1.12
CA ASP A 158 13.93 -6.55 2.03
C ASP A 158 14.89 -5.47 1.50
N GLU A 159 15.16 -5.44 0.19
CA GLU A 159 15.92 -4.36 -0.46
C GLU A 159 15.28 -2.98 -0.24
N LEU A 160 13.95 -2.93 -0.11
CA LEU A 160 13.20 -1.72 0.20
C LEU A 160 13.08 -1.43 1.71
N LYS A 161 13.66 -2.30 2.56
CA LYS A 161 13.54 -2.30 4.02
C LYS A 161 12.10 -2.38 4.52
N LEU A 162 11.25 -3.09 3.79
CA LEU A 162 9.83 -3.21 4.09
C LEU A 162 9.46 -4.50 4.82
N LEU A 163 10.33 -5.52 4.78
CA LEU A 163 10.02 -6.83 5.32
C LEU A 163 9.74 -6.81 6.84
N ALA A 164 10.41 -5.91 7.58
CA ALA A 164 10.18 -5.72 9.01
C ALA A 164 8.71 -5.36 9.37
N PHE A 165 7.97 -4.74 8.45
CA PHE A 165 6.56 -4.38 8.67
C PHE A 165 5.61 -5.56 8.56
N ALA A 166 6.04 -6.69 7.97
CA ALA A 166 5.21 -7.87 7.81
C ALA A 166 4.89 -8.59 9.14
N GLU A 167 5.66 -8.31 10.20
CA GLU A 167 5.44 -8.87 11.55
C GLU A 167 4.46 -8.04 12.41
N SER A 168 3.97 -6.91 11.90
CA SER A 168 2.98 -6.11 12.62
C SER A 168 1.57 -6.72 12.53
N ASP A 169 0.76 -6.56 13.59
CA ASP A 169 -0.62 -7.02 13.58
C ASP A 169 -1.49 -6.17 12.63
N SER A 170 -2.26 -6.82 11.77
CA SER A 170 -3.31 -6.15 11.01
C SER A 170 -4.48 -5.83 11.97
N ASP A 171 -4.52 -4.65 12.63
CA ASP A 171 -5.54 -4.31 13.67
C ASP A 171 -7.04 -4.37 13.25
N PHE A 172 -7.40 -4.86 12.07
CA PHE A 172 -8.78 -4.83 11.57
C PHE A 172 -9.74 -5.72 12.36
N GLU A 173 -9.25 -6.69 13.13
CA GLU A 173 -10.09 -7.60 13.93
C GLU A 173 -10.39 -7.08 15.35
N GLY A 174 -9.68 -6.06 15.85
CA GLY A 174 -9.67 -5.70 17.29
C GLY A 174 -10.42 -4.43 17.71
N ARG A 175 -10.95 -3.61 16.80
CA ARG A 175 -11.50 -2.26 17.14
C ARG A 175 -12.90 -1.97 16.60
N LEU A 176 -13.72 -3.01 16.44
CA LEU A 176 -15.15 -2.89 16.11
C LEU A 176 -16.07 -3.03 17.33
N GLY A 177 -15.52 -3.12 18.55
CA GLY A 177 -16.24 -3.03 19.82
C GLY A 177 -16.41 -1.59 20.30
#